data_AF-W2SN82-F1
#
_entry.id   AF-W2SN82-F1
#
_cell.length_a   1.000
_cell.length_b   1.000
_cell.length_c   1.000
_cell.angle_alpha   90.00
_cell.angle_beta   90.00
_cell.angle_gamma   90.00
#
_symmetry.space_group_name_H-M   'P 1'
#
loop_
_entity.id
_entity.type
_entity.pdbx_description
1 polymer ?
#
loop_
_entity_poly.entity_id
_entity_poly.type
_entity_poly.pdbx_seq_one_letter_code
_entity_poly.pdbx_strand_id
1 'polypeptide(L)'
;MCRCVLFSAITEHNVSYPKSMSKEAVSICKALLNKNPSKRLGCSTNDAVAEADIKEHPFFRRIDWFKLKARHVQPPFKPKLVSHLLSIILESTNPKWSSLNYKKSSDDVSNFDSDFTHEIPKLTPIDRLFLMNLDRTEFDGFSYVNPEYIQEL
;
A
#
# COMPACT_ATOMS: atom_id res chain seq x y z
N MET A 1 -24.39 5.99 -5.14
CA MET A 1 -24.31 7.06 -4.12
C MET A 1 -23.95 8.34 -4.85
N CYS A 2 -24.80 9.37 -4.84
CA CYS A 2 -24.65 10.52 -5.73
C CYS A 2 -23.40 11.32 -5.36
N ARG A 3 -22.59 11.71 -6.36
CA ARG A 3 -21.29 12.40 -6.19
C ARG A 3 -21.38 13.61 -5.25
N CYS A 4 -22.50 14.34 -5.27
CA CYS A 4 -22.76 15.48 -4.38
C CYS A 4 -22.84 15.09 -2.89
N VAL A 5 -23.44 13.94 -2.55
CA VAL A 5 -23.60 13.47 -1.17
C VAL A 5 -22.25 13.18 -0.54
N LEU A 6 -21.32 12.58 -1.30
CA LEU A 6 -19.96 12.31 -0.82
C LEU A 6 -19.18 13.61 -0.57
N PHE A 7 -19.24 14.57 -1.48
CA PHE A 7 -18.52 15.82 -1.30
C PHE A 7 -19.04 16.62 -0.10
N SER A 8 -20.37 16.75 0.06
CA SER A 8 -20.95 17.35 1.27
C SER A 8 -20.55 16.60 2.54
N ALA A 9 -20.51 15.26 2.51
CA ALA A 9 -20.00 14.45 3.63
C ALA A 9 -18.57 14.85 4.03
N ILE A 10 -17.68 15.05 3.05
CA ILE A 10 -16.29 15.42 3.29
C ILE A 10 -16.16 16.87 3.80
N THR A 11 -16.90 17.83 3.22
CA THR A 11 -16.76 19.26 3.52
C THR A 11 -17.52 19.68 4.78
N GLU A 12 -18.66 19.06 5.09
CA GLU A 12 -19.56 19.54 6.14
C GLU A 12 -19.66 18.61 7.33
N HIS A 13 -19.73 17.30 7.12
CA HIS A 13 -19.97 16.38 8.23
C HIS A 13 -18.74 16.17 9.12
N ASN A 14 -18.97 16.10 10.43
CA ASN A 14 -17.95 15.74 11.39
C ASN A 14 -17.75 14.22 11.40
N VAL A 15 -16.48 13.79 11.53
CA VAL A 15 -16.15 12.37 11.64
C VAL A 15 -16.59 11.83 13.00
N SER A 16 -17.36 10.74 12.99
CA SER A 16 -17.72 9.99 14.18
C SER A 16 -16.70 8.89 14.44
N TYR A 17 -16.32 8.70 15.71
CA TYR A 17 -15.29 7.74 16.11
C TYR A 17 -15.89 6.66 17.03
N PRO A 18 -15.65 5.36 16.74
CA PRO A 18 -16.16 4.28 17.58
C PRO A 18 -15.48 4.24 18.95
N LYS A 19 -16.21 3.77 19.98
CA LYS A 19 -15.73 3.66 21.36
C LYS A 19 -14.54 2.69 21.53
N SER A 20 -14.32 1.80 20.57
CA SER A 20 -13.20 0.86 20.57
C SER A 20 -11.85 1.51 20.26
N MET A 21 -11.84 2.73 19.70
CA MET A 21 -10.60 3.45 19.43
C MET A 21 -10.01 4.08 20.70
N SER A 22 -8.69 3.99 20.84
CA SER A 22 -7.98 4.67 21.93
C SER A 22 -8.03 6.19 21.80
N LYS A 23 -7.83 6.90 22.91
CA LYS A 23 -7.80 8.37 22.92
C LYS A 23 -6.73 8.91 21.99
N GLU A 24 -5.54 8.31 21.98
CA GLU A 24 -4.44 8.69 21.10
C GLU A 24 -4.77 8.43 19.62
N ALA A 25 -5.48 7.34 19.30
CA ALA A 25 -5.93 7.04 17.94
C ALA A 25 -6.98 8.05 17.45
N VAL A 26 -7.95 8.41 18.29
CA VAL A 26 -8.94 9.45 17.94
C VAL A 26 -8.25 10.81 17.79
N SER A 27 -7.27 11.12 18.64
CA SER A 27 -6.50 12.36 18.59
C SER A 27 -5.78 12.53 17.25
N ILE A 28 -5.01 11.51 16.81
CA ILE A 28 -4.27 11.58 15.55
C ILE A 28 -5.22 11.73 14.36
N CYS A 29 -6.34 10.98 14.33
CA CYS A 29 -7.32 11.10 13.26
C CYS A 29 -7.95 12.49 13.19
N LYS A 30 -8.33 13.09 14.32
CA LYS A 30 -8.86 14.46 14.34
C LYS A 30 -7.85 15.49 13.83
N ALA A 31 -6.58 15.34 14.21
CA ALA A 31 -5.51 16.24 13.82
C ALA A 31 -5.20 16.15 12.31
N LEU A 32 -5.19 14.93 11.74
CA LEU A 32 -4.97 14.69 10.30
C LEU A 32 -6.20 15.03 9.45
N LEU A 33 -7.41 14.79 9.95
CA LEU A 33 -8.68 15.04 9.24
C LEU A 33 -9.23 16.43 9.51
N ASN A 34 -8.38 17.38 9.91
CA ASN A 34 -8.77 18.77 10.06
C ASN A 34 -9.15 19.35 8.69
N LYS A 35 -10.36 19.91 8.59
CA LYS A 35 -10.87 20.49 7.33
C LYS A 35 -10.08 21.72 6.91
N ASN A 36 -9.50 22.46 7.86
CA ASN A 36 -8.60 23.58 7.58
C ASN A 36 -7.17 23.04 7.37
N PRO A 37 -6.59 23.14 6.15
CA PRO A 37 -5.24 22.65 5.88
C PRO A 37 -4.17 23.32 6.74
N SER A 38 -4.28 24.62 7.01
CA SER A 38 -3.30 25.36 7.83
C SER A 38 -3.28 24.92 9.30
N LYS A 39 -4.31 24.20 9.76
CA LYS A 39 -4.41 23.64 11.11
C LYS A 39 -4.30 22.11 11.11
N ARG A 40 -4.05 21.50 9.95
CA ARG A 40 -3.92 20.06 9.81
C ARG A 40 -2.51 19.65 10.26
N LEU A 41 -2.44 18.55 11.01
CA LEU A 41 -1.17 18.01 11.46
C LEU A 41 -0.27 17.71 10.25
N GLY A 42 0.99 18.15 10.30
CA GLY A 42 1.95 17.98 9.21
C GLY A 42 1.73 18.91 8.01
N CYS A 43 0.98 20.01 8.18
CA CYS A 43 0.80 21.04 7.15
C CYS A 43 1.37 22.41 7.58
N SER A 44 2.36 22.41 8.48
CA SER A 44 3.17 23.60 8.77
C SER A 44 3.91 24.07 7.51
N THR A 45 4.20 25.36 7.40
CA THR A 45 4.93 25.94 6.26
C THR A 45 6.42 25.57 6.27
N ASN A 46 6.92 24.98 7.36
CA ASN A 46 8.27 24.47 7.48
C ASN A 46 8.23 22.94 7.49
N ASP A 47 8.85 22.31 6.49
CA ASP A 47 8.83 20.86 6.29
C ASP A 47 9.39 20.08 7.49
N ALA A 48 10.45 20.58 8.12
CA ALA A 48 11.05 19.92 9.29
C ALA A 48 10.11 19.95 10.50
N VAL A 49 9.37 21.06 10.69
CA VAL A 49 8.36 21.17 11.75
C VAL A 49 7.15 20.29 11.43
N ALA A 50 6.69 20.29 10.19
CA ALA A 50 5.57 19.45 9.75
C ALA A 50 5.84 17.96 9.96
N GLU A 51 7.05 17.50 9.63
CA GLU A 51 7.48 16.12 9.86
C GLU A 51 7.55 15.80 11.36
N ALA A 52 8.14 16.70 12.16
CA ALA A 52 8.26 16.54 13.61
C ALA A 52 6.87 16.44 14.29
N ASP A 53 5.92 17.29 13.92
CA ASP A 53 4.55 17.28 14.44
C ASP A 53 3.88 15.90 14.34
N ILE A 54 4.10 15.20 13.22
CA ILE A 54 3.58 13.84 13.03
C ILE A 54 4.37 12.86 13.89
N LYS A 55 5.70 12.91 13.83
CA LYS A 55 6.58 11.94 14.50
C LYS A 55 6.47 11.96 16.02
N GLU A 56 6.23 13.15 16.59
CA GLU A 56 6.15 13.39 18.03
C GLU A 56 4.73 13.20 18.59
N HIS A 57 3.71 13.04 17.72
CA HIS A 57 2.34 12.84 18.18
C HIS A 57 2.23 11.60 19.11
N PRO A 58 1.51 11.67 20.25
CA PRO A 58 1.48 10.59 21.26
C PRO A 58 1.08 9.19 20.75
N PHE A 59 0.33 9.14 19.65
CA PHE A 59 0.00 7.89 18.96
C PHE A 59 1.25 7.11 18.52
N PHE A 60 2.29 7.79 18.07
CA PHE A 60 3.54 7.19 17.59
C PHE A 60 4.65 7.11 18.64
N ARG A 61 4.37 7.37 19.92
CA ARG A 61 5.38 7.40 21.01
C ARG A 61 6.25 6.13 21.15
N ARG A 62 5.80 5.00 20.61
CA ARG A 62 6.52 3.71 20.65
C ARG A 62 7.27 3.39 19.35
N ILE A 63 7.18 4.25 18.35
CA ILE A 63 7.82 4.07 17.05
C ILE A 63 9.22 4.66 17.11
N ASP A 64 10.23 3.80 16.94
CA ASP A 64 11.59 4.23 16.64
C ASP A 64 11.71 4.45 15.13
N TRP A 65 11.66 5.71 14.70
CA TRP A 65 11.68 6.10 13.29
C TRP A 65 12.96 5.71 12.57
N PHE A 66 14.10 5.64 13.28
CA PHE A 66 15.38 5.24 12.70
C PHE A 66 15.38 3.74 12.41
N LYS A 67 14.97 2.92 13.39
CA LYS A 67 14.81 1.47 13.20
C LYS A 67 13.76 1.13 12.15
N LEU A 68 12.67 1.89 12.09
CA LEU A 68 11.62 1.70 11.08
C LEU A 68 12.18 1.94 9.67
N LYS A 69 12.91 3.04 9.44
CA LYS A 69 13.55 3.36 8.15
C LYS A 69 14.58 2.30 7.74
N ALA A 70 15.35 1.78 8.70
CA ALA A 70 16.32 0.71 8.51
C ALA A 70 15.68 -0.69 8.37
N ARG A 71 14.34 -0.81 8.42
CA ARG A 71 13.60 -2.09 8.38
C ARG A 71 13.95 -3.06 9.52
N HIS A 72 14.41 -2.52 10.65
CA HIS A 72 14.74 -3.31 11.85
C HIS A 72 13.53 -3.58 12.76
N VAL A 73 12.39 -2.94 12.49
CA VAL A 73 11.13 -3.21 13.19
C VAL A 73 10.41 -4.37 12.50
N GLN A 74 10.13 -5.44 13.25
CA GLN A 74 9.37 -6.58 12.74
C GLN A 74 7.93 -6.15 12.40
N PRO A 75 7.44 -6.39 11.16
CA PRO A 75 6.05 -6.12 10.81
C PRO A 75 5.08 -6.91 11.70
N PRO A 76 3.95 -6.32 12.13
CA PRO A 76 2.96 -7.02 12.95
C PRO A 76 2.24 -8.14 12.19
N PHE A 77 2.29 -8.12 10.86
CA PHE A 77 1.69 -9.11 9.99
C PHE A 77 2.71 -9.51 8.92
N LYS A 78 2.92 -10.83 8.78
CA LYS A 78 3.70 -11.42 7.68
C LYS A 78 2.71 -12.11 6.73
N PRO A 79 2.55 -11.62 5.50
CA PRO A 79 1.68 -12.26 4.51
C PRO A 79 2.03 -13.73 4.31
N LYS A 80 1.01 -14.57 4.15
CA LYS A 80 1.20 -15.98 3.80
C LYS A 80 1.53 -16.05 2.33
N LEU A 81 2.65 -16.69 2.02
CA LEU A 81 2.94 -17.06 0.65
C LEU A 81 2.39 -18.46 0.43
N VAL A 82 1.74 -18.68 -0.72
CA VAL A 82 1.21 -19.97 -1.12
C VAL A 82 1.96 -20.50 -2.36
N SER A 83 2.17 -21.81 -2.47
CA SER A 83 2.73 -22.52 -3.59
C SER A 83 1.63 -23.42 -4.11
N HIS A 84 1.20 -23.12 -5.32
CA HIS A 84 0.06 -23.74 -5.97
C HIS A 84 0.26 -25.25 -6.20
N LEU A 85 1.51 -25.73 -6.25
CA LEU A 85 1.83 -27.14 -6.40
C LEU A 85 1.49 -28.00 -5.17
N LEU A 86 1.36 -27.41 -3.98
CA LEU A 86 0.96 -28.15 -2.77
C LEU A 86 -0.55 -28.28 -2.61
N SER A 87 -1.36 -27.38 -3.18
CA SER A 87 -2.83 -27.51 -3.10
C SER A 87 -3.38 -28.67 -3.95
N ILE A 88 -2.75 -28.97 -5.08
CA ILE A 88 -3.19 -30.07 -5.96
C ILE A 88 -2.81 -31.45 -5.40
N ILE A 89 -1.73 -31.56 -4.61
CA ILE A 89 -1.21 -32.86 -4.13
C ILE A 89 -1.69 -33.19 -2.69
N LEU A 90 -2.02 -32.20 -1.86
CA LEU A 90 -2.31 -32.45 -0.43
C LEU A 90 -3.77 -32.78 -0.08
N GLU A 91 -4.73 -32.65 -1.00
CA GLU A 91 -6.11 -33.13 -0.73
C GLU A 91 -6.18 -34.67 -0.61
N SER A 92 -5.17 -35.38 -1.11
CA SER A 92 -5.13 -36.84 -1.11
C SER A 92 -4.33 -37.48 0.05
N THR A 93 -3.45 -36.76 0.77
CA THR A 93 -2.59 -37.42 1.78
C THR A 93 -2.30 -36.59 3.04
N ASN A 94 -3.01 -36.95 4.12
CA ASN A 94 -2.62 -36.88 5.54
C ASN A 94 -2.41 -35.48 6.20
N PRO A 95 -3.20 -35.09 7.23
CA PRO A 95 -3.15 -33.76 7.88
C PRO A 95 -1.91 -33.49 8.77
N LYS A 96 -0.88 -34.35 8.76
CA LYS A 96 0.30 -34.25 9.64
C LYS A 96 1.45 -33.38 9.12
N TRP A 97 1.33 -32.77 7.95
CA TRP A 97 2.42 -32.02 7.30
C TRP A 97 2.45 -30.50 7.61
N SER A 98 1.86 -30.06 8.72
CA SER A 98 1.84 -28.64 9.13
C SER A 98 3.21 -28.05 9.52
N SER A 99 4.31 -28.80 9.38
CA SER A 99 5.67 -28.35 9.72
C SER A 99 6.71 -28.59 8.62
N LEU A 100 6.30 -28.91 7.39
CA LEU A 100 7.26 -29.04 6.28
C LEU A 100 7.59 -27.66 5.69
N ASN A 101 8.89 -27.33 5.65
CA ASN A 101 9.43 -26.05 5.20
C ASN A 101 8.81 -25.61 3.86
N TYR A 102 8.01 -24.56 3.95
CA TYR A 102 7.32 -23.96 2.83
C TYR A 102 8.33 -23.36 1.84
N LYS A 103 8.50 -24.00 0.68
CA LYS A 103 9.28 -23.39 -0.39
C LYS A 103 8.45 -22.29 -1.03
N LYS A 104 8.94 -21.05 -0.94
CA LYS A 104 8.36 -19.87 -1.60
C LYS A 104 8.18 -20.18 -3.10
N SER A 105 6.95 -20.17 -3.59
CA SER A 105 6.67 -20.22 -5.03
C SER A 105 7.10 -18.89 -5.63
N SER A 106 7.88 -18.91 -6.71
CA SER A 106 8.27 -17.70 -7.45
C SER A 106 7.09 -17.02 -8.15
N ASP A 107 6.01 -17.76 -8.33
CA ASP A 107 4.79 -17.46 -9.07
C ASP A 107 3.55 -17.37 -8.16
N ASP A 108 3.75 -17.18 -6.85
CA ASP A 108 2.64 -17.04 -5.91
C ASP A 108 1.83 -15.76 -6.19
N VAL A 109 0.57 -15.95 -6.58
CA VAL A 109 -0.40 -14.88 -6.81
C VAL A 109 -1.56 -14.88 -5.81
N SER A 110 -1.47 -15.65 -4.71
CA SER A 110 -2.61 -15.86 -3.79
C SER A 110 -3.06 -14.62 -3.01
N ASN A 111 -2.23 -13.58 -2.97
CA ASN A 111 -2.52 -12.31 -2.31
C ASN A 111 -3.02 -11.23 -3.31
N PHE A 112 -3.25 -11.61 -4.57
CA PHE A 112 -3.84 -10.75 -5.60
C PHE A 112 -5.30 -11.15 -5.84
N ASP A 113 -6.09 -10.22 -6.38
CA ASP A 113 -7.48 -10.51 -6.72
C ASP A 113 -7.56 -11.54 -7.85
N SER A 114 -8.38 -12.55 -7.64
CA SER A 114 -8.58 -13.64 -8.60
C SER A 114 -9.06 -13.13 -9.95
N ASP A 115 -9.84 -12.05 -9.99
CA ASP A 115 -10.37 -11.52 -11.25
C ASP A 115 -9.23 -11.16 -12.20
N PHE A 116 -8.12 -10.62 -11.69
CA PHE A 116 -6.93 -10.31 -12.51
C PHE A 116 -6.07 -11.54 -12.78
N THR A 117 -5.90 -12.45 -11.82
CA THR A 117 -4.98 -13.58 -11.99
C THR A 117 -5.54 -14.69 -12.89
N HIS A 118 -6.86 -14.73 -13.08
CA HIS A 118 -7.51 -15.64 -14.05
C HIS A 118 -7.52 -15.07 -15.47
N GLU A 119 -7.30 -13.77 -15.65
CA GLU A 119 -7.15 -13.19 -16.97
C GLU A 119 -5.86 -13.70 -17.63
N ILE A 120 -5.93 -13.95 -18.94
CA ILE A 120 -4.75 -14.35 -19.71
C ILE A 120 -3.84 -13.12 -19.81
N PRO A 121 -2.55 -13.21 -19.37
CA PRO A 121 -1.63 -12.09 -19.44
C PRO A 121 -1.30 -11.77 -20.91
N LYS A 122 -2.01 -10.79 -21.47
CA LYS A 122 -1.84 -10.32 -22.85
C LYS A 122 -1.95 -8.80 -22.92
N LEU A 123 -1.23 -8.20 -23.86
CA LEU A 123 -1.38 -6.79 -24.16
C LEU A 123 -2.58 -6.59 -25.08
N THR A 124 -3.40 -5.58 -24.80
CA THR A 124 -4.49 -5.18 -25.69
C THR A 124 -3.90 -4.76 -27.04
N PRO A 125 -4.37 -5.33 -28.17
CA PRO A 125 -3.92 -4.91 -29.49
C PRO A 125 -4.17 -3.42 -29.71
N ILE A 126 -3.19 -2.71 -30.28
CA ILE A 126 -3.26 -1.25 -30.47
C ILE A 126 -3.58 -0.95 -31.94
N ASP A 127 -4.49 0.00 -32.16
CA ASP A 127 -4.77 0.54 -33.49
C ASP A 127 -3.55 1.31 -34.03
N ARG A 128 -3.11 0.94 -35.24
CA ARG A 128 -1.96 1.57 -35.89
C ARG A 128 -2.23 3.02 -36.28
N LEU A 129 -3.47 3.38 -36.61
CA LEU A 129 -3.84 4.75 -36.94
C LEU A 129 -3.69 5.66 -35.72
N PHE A 130 -4.07 5.18 -34.54
CA PHE A 130 -3.85 5.89 -33.28
C PHE A 130 -2.35 6.09 -33.01
N LEU A 131 -1.54 5.04 -33.18
CA LEU A 131 -0.08 5.09 -32.97
C LEU A 131 0.65 6.05 -33.91
N MET A 132 0.15 6.23 -35.14
CA MET A 132 0.73 7.13 -36.14
C MET A 132 0.42 8.60 -35.85
N ASN A 133 -0.73 8.88 -35.22
CA ASN A 133 -1.17 10.23 -34.90
C ASN A 133 -0.72 10.72 -33.51
N LEU A 134 -0.05 9.86 -32.74
CA LEU A 134 0.51 10.21 -31.44
C LEU A 134 1.82 10.99 -31.61
N ASP A 135 1.94 12.14 -30.96
CA ASP A 135 3.21 12.85 -30.87
C ASP A 135 4.20 12.03 -30.02
N ARG A 136 5.31 11.62 -30.64
CA ARG A 136 6.33 10.80 -29.97
C ARG A 136 7.27 11.62 -29.10
N THR A 137 7.38 12.92 -29.37
CA THR A 137 8.31 13.81 -28.67
C THR A 137 7.87 14.07 -27.22
N GLU A 138 6.57 13.91 -26.91
CA GLU A 138 6.04 13.95 -25.54
C GLU A 138 6.68 12.88 -24.61
N PHE A 139 7.28 11.84 -25.17
CA PHE A 139 7.91 10.74 -24.42
C PHE A 139 9.45 10.80 -24.46
N ASP A 140 10.04 11.87 -24.96
CA ASP A 140 11.49 12.05 -24.95
C ASP A 140 12.00 12.05 -23.50
N GLY A 141 13.04 11.26 -23.23
CA GLY A 141 13.58 11.07 -21.88
C GLY A 141 12.82 10.07 -21.00
N PHE A 142 11.82 9.35 -21.53
CA PHE A 142 11.08 8.33 -20.77
C PHE A 142 11.93 7.09 -20.41
N SER A 143 12.92 6.76 -21.23
CA SER A 143 13.78 5.58 -21.00
C SER A 143 14.62 5.74 -19.72
N TYR A 144 14.46 4.79 -18.79
CA TYR A 144 15.19 4.76 -17.53
C TYR A 144 15.65 3.34 -17.19
N VAL A 145 16.87 3.22 -16.65
CA VAL A 145 17.41 2.00 -16.05
C VAL A 145 17.97 2.39 -14.69
N ASN A 146 17.62 1.64 -13.64
CA ASN A 146 18.10 1.92 -12.29
C ASN A 146 19.60 1.60 -12.17
N PRO A 147 20.50 2.60 -11.97
CA PRO A 147 21.94 2.36 -11.85
C PRO A 147 22.31 1.68 -10.52
N GLU A 148 21.46 1.79 -9.50
CA GLU A 148 21.66 1.23 -8.15
C GLU A 148 21.10 -0.20 -8.02
N TYR A 149 20.71 -0.83 -9.13
CA TYR A 149 20.14 -2.18 -9.09
C TYR A 149 21.24 -3.20 -8.77
N ILE A 150 21.30 -3.63 -7.51
CA ILE A 150 22.16 -4.74 -7.08
C ILE A 150 21.38 -6.04 -7.26
N GLN A 151 21.82 -6.88 -8.19
CA GLN A 151 21.34 -8.25 -8.30
C GLN A 151 21.91 -9.05 -7.12
N GLU A 152 21.08 -9.36 -6.13
CA GLU A 152 21.45 -10.35 -5.10
C GLU A 152 21.64 -11.70 -5.81
N LEU A 153 22.89 -12.18 -5.90
CA LEU A 153 23.29 -13.49 -6.41
C LEU A 153 22.97 -14.61 -5.40
#